data_AF-D0KSJ4-F1
#
_entry.id   AF-D0KSJ4-F1
#
_cell.length_a   1.000
_cell.length_b   1.000
_cell.length_c   1.000
_cell.angle_alpha   90.00
_cell.angle_beta   90.00
_cell.angle_gamma   90.00
#
_symmetry.space_group_name_H-M   'P 1'
#
loop_
_entity.id
_entity.type
_entity.pdbx_description
1 polymer ?
#
loop_
_entity_poly.entity_id
_entity_poly.type
_entity_poly.pdbx_seq_one_letter_code
_entity_poly.pdbx_strand_id
1 'polypeptide(L)'
;MSQEKKAKKIILHYPDDTPAGYIEYAEGSSSIYDNEGNFLFKVEGKFPPQPKKSSDYSWIEKVLEMGLQDSRKRFILYVASRYLVNVKGVNEDEALQTLKEFYYKLQSGKVYESWLKSVINGVKKKGLLPWSLKRIEERDKEMYNEIIRVLKNS
;
A
#
# COMPACT_ATOMS: atom_id res chain seq x y z
N MET A 1 36.95 -23.96 15.14
CA MET A 1 37.28 -22.81 14.28
C MET A 1 35.98 -22.20 13.79
N SER A 2 35.61 -21.05 14.33
CA SER A 2 34.32 -20.39 14.04
C SER A 2 34.39 -19.77 12.64
N GLN A 3 33.48 -20.13 11.75
CA GLN A 3 33.40 -19.54 10.41
C GLN A 3 32.82 -18.12 10.55
N GLU A 4 33.67 -17.10 10.40
CA GLU A 4 33.23 -15.71 10.29
C GLU A 4 32.28 -15.57 9.11
N LYS A 5 31.00 -15.29 9.40
CA LYS A 5 30.02 -14.90 8.39
C LYS A 5 30.50 -13.59 7.75
N LYS A 6 30.97 -13.66 6.51
CA LYS A 6 31.37 -12.48 5.71
C LYS A 6 30.28 -11.41 5.77
N ALA A 7 30.57 -10.31 6.45
CA ALA A 7 29.72 -9.12 6.47
C ALA A 7 29.59 -8.59 5.03
N LYS A 8 28.37 -8.29 4.59
CA LYS A 8 28.15 -7.64 3.28
C LYS A 8 28.52 -6.17 3.41
N LYS A 9 29.47 -5.72 2.58
CA LYS A 9 29.89 -4.32 2.48
C LYS A 9 29.12 -3.61 1.37
N ILE A 10 28.48 -2.49 1.67
CA ILE A 10 27.81 -1.61 0.67
C ILE A 10 28.50 -0.26 0.68
N ILE A 11 28.91 0.24 -0.48
CA ILE A 11 29.54 1.56 -0.63
C ILE A 11 28.45 2.62 -0.70
N LEU A 12 28.58 3.67 0.11
CA LEU A 12 27.72 4.84 0.10
C LEU A 12 28.34 5.93 -0.78
N HIS A 13 27.49 6.68 -1.47
CA HIS A 13 27.88 7.85 -2.25
C HIS A 13 27.00 9.04 -1.85
N TYR A 14 27.56 10.24 -1.91
CA TYR A 14 26.82 11.49 -1.81
C TYR A 14 26.02 11.74 -3.10
N PRO A 15 25.05 12.68 -3.11
CA PRO A 15 24.26 13.00 -4.30
C PRO A 15 25.06 13.48 -5.52
N ASP A 16 26.28 13.96 -5.30
CA ASP A 16 27.25 14.34 -6.33
C ASP A 16 28.14 13.17 -6.80
N ASP A 17 27.78 11.94 -6.42
CA ASP A 17 28.49 10.68 -6.71
C ASP A 17 29.87 10.55 -6.06
N THR A 18 30.22 11.44 -5.14
CA THR A 18 31.47 11.29 -4.37
C THR A 18 31.32 10.20 -3.30
N PRO A 19 32.38 9.41 -3.01
CA PRO A 19 32.30 8.37 -1.99
C PRO A 19 31.94 8.94 -0.61
N ALA A 20 30.99 8.34 0.08
CA ALA A 20 30.51 8.74 1.40
C ALA A 20 30.84 7.71 2.51
N GLY A 21 31.57 6.65 2.16
CA GLY A 21 31.98 5.59 3.06
C GLY A 21 31.30 4.26 2.76
N TYR A 22 31.09 3.44 3.79
CA TYR A 22 30.50 2.11 3.60
C TYR A 22 29.70 1.63 4.80
N ILE A 23 28.84 0.64 4.53
CA ILE A 23 28.01 -0.03 5.52
C ILE A 23 28.47 -1.47 5.65
N GLU A 24 28.58 -1.94 6.90
CA GLU A 24 28.72 -3.35 7.23
C GLU A 24 27.46 -3.86 7.93
N TYR A 25 26.93 -4.96 7.42
CA TYR A 25 25.75 -5.62 7.98
C TYR A 25 26.15 -6.79 8.86
N ALA A 26 25.85 -6.70 10.15
CA ALA A 26 26.09 -7.77 11.13
C ALA A 26 24.90 -7.90 12.09
N GLU A 27 24.42 -9.12 12.29
CA GLU A 27 23.48 -9.50 13.37
C GLU A 27 22.21 -8.63 13.45
N GLY A 28 21.66 -8.21 12.31
CA GLY A 28 20.45 -7.40 12.26
C GLY A 28 20.67 -5.90 12.52
N SER A 29 21.93 -5.46 12.57
CA SER A 29 22.32 -4.06 12.66
C SER A 29 23.20 -3.63 11.47
N SER A 30 23.16 -2.35 11.15
CA SER A 30 24.00 -1.71 10.13
C SER A 30 25.00 -0.78 10.83
N SER A 31 26.31 -1.03 10.65
CA SER A 31 27.38 -0.14 11.10
C SER A 31 27.86 0.70 9.91
N ILE A 32 27.93 2.01 10.07
CA ILE A 32 28.31 2.96 9.01
C ILE A 32 29.69 3.52 9.33
N TYR A 33 30.56 3.53 8.32
CA TYR A 33 31.92 4.07 8.38
C TYR A 33 32.11 5.13 7.31
N ASP A 34 33.03 6.06 7.53
CA ASP A 34 33.48 7.01 6.51
C ASP A 34 34.43 6.34 5.48
N ASN A 35 34.96 7.15 4.55
CA ASN A 35 35.92 6.68 3.54
C ASN A 35 37.28 6.27 4.14
N GLU A 36 37.63 6.82 5.30
CA GLU A 36 38.90 6.57 5.98
C GLU A 36 38.82 5.33 6.90
N GLY A 37 37.61 4.78 7.09
CA GLY A 37 37.34 3.64 7.94
C GLY A 37 37.00 4.00 9.39
N ASN A 38 36.78 5.28 9.69
CA ASN A 38 36.32 5.70 11.01
C ASN A 38 34.83 5.38 11.16
N PHE A 39 34.47 4.83 12.33
CA PHE A 39 33.10 4.56 12.68
C PHE A 39 32.30 5.86 12.84
N LEU A 40 31.15 5.96 12.18
CA LEU A 40 30.25 7.11 12.30
C LEU A 40 29.10 6.81 13.27
N PHE A 41 28.28 5.80 12.97
CA PHE A 41 27.14 5.41 13.80
C PHE A 41 26.64 4.00 13.48
N LYS A 42 25.79 3.45 14.36
CA LYS A 42 25.17 2.13 14.22
C LYS A 42 23.65 2.26 14.29
N VAL A 43 22.94 1.54 13.42
CA VAL A 43 21.47 1.52 13.35
C VAL A 43 20.97 0.09 13.51
N GLU A 44 19.91 -0.10 14.29
CA GLU A 44 19.17 -1.35 14.32
C GLU A 44 18.36 -1.53 13.02
N GLY A 45 18.54 -2.65 12.34
CA GLY A 45 17.91 -2.91 11.04
C GLY A 45 18.77 -2.47 9.85
N LYS A 46 18.10 -2.24 8.70
CA LYS A 46 18.76 -1.93 7.43
C LYS A 46 18.92 -0.43 7.20
N PHE A 47 20.11 -0.01 6.77
CA PHE A 47 20.41 1.38 6.41
C PHE A 47 21.05 1.48 5.00
N PRO A 48 20.65 2.42 4.13
CA PRO A 48 19.56 3.37 4.33
C PRO A 48 18.22 2.65 4.50
N PRO A 49 17.28 3.21 5.27
CA PRO A 49 15.95 2.64 5.38
C PRO A 49 15.39 2.51 3.97
N GLN A 50 14.92 1.30 3.61
CA GLN A 50 14.29 1.17 2.31
C GLN A 50 13.12 2.14 2.25
N PRO A 51 13.00 2.97 1.20
CA PRO A 51 11.86 3.86 1.08
C PRO A 51 10.62 2.99 1.20
N LYS A 52 9.79 3.29 2.22
CA LYS A 52 8.45 2.68 2.29
C LYS A 52 7.83 3.00 0.94
N LYS A 53 7.52 1.97 0.14
CA LYS A 53 6.67 2.17 -1.04
C LYS A 53 5.36 2.71 -0.50
N SER A 54 5.19 4.04 -0.49
CA SER A 54 3.90 4.66 -0.31
C SER A 54 3.07 4.09 -1.46
N SER A 55 2.27 3.08 -1.14
CA SER A 55 1.35 2.54 -2.12
C SER A 55 0.39 3.68 -2.40
N ASP A 56 0.52 4.31 -3.56
CA ASP A 56 -0.36 5.40 -3.91
C ASP A 56 -1.77 4.85 -4.04
N TYR A 57 -2.65 5.31 -3.15
CA TYR A 57 -4.06 4.95 -3.10
C TYR A 57 -4.95 6.06 -3.65
N SER A 58 -4.38 7.15 -4.21
CA SER A 58 -5.12 8.26 -4.83
C SER A 58 -6.13 7.77 -5.87
N TRP A 59 -5.78 6.73 -6.62
CA TRP A 59 -6.67 6.11 -7.61
C TRP A 59 -7.95 5.52 -6.99
N ILE A 60 -7.91 5.05 -5.73
CA ILE A 60 -9.10 4.51 -5.05
C ILE A 60 -10.08 5.64 -4.75
N GLU A 61 -9.58 6.78 -4.27
CA GLU A 61 -10.40 7.98 -4.01
C GLU A 61 -11.05 8.47 -5.32
N LYS A 62 -10.30 8.45 -6.42
CA LYS A 62 -10.84 8.85 -7.73
C LYS A 62 -11.97 7.92 -8.20
N VAL A 63 -11.80 6.61 -8.00
CA VAL A 63 -12.85 5.64 -8.33
C VAL A 63 -14.06 5.76 -7.41
N LEU A 64 -13.86 6.06 -6.12
CA LEU A 64 -14.95 6.33 -5.17
C LEU A 64 -15.78 7.55 -5.59
N GLU A 65 -15.13 8.60 -6.09
CA GLU A 65 -15.79 9.82 -6.57
C GLU A 65 -16.64 9.57 -7.83
N MET A 66 -16.10 8.83 -8.79
CA MET A 66 -16.69 8.65 -10.13
C MET A 66 -17.70 7.50 -10.20
N GLY A 67 -17.49 6.44 -9.42
CA GLY A 67 -18.30 5.21 -9.50
C GLY A 67 -17.76 4.17 -10.49
N LEU A 68 -18.30 2.96 -10.42
CA LEU A 68 -18.04 1.84 -11.33
C LEU A 68 -19.37 1.23 -11.79
N GLN A 69 -19.38 0.46 -12.88
CA GLN A 69 -20.60 -0.11 -13.45
C GLN A 69 -20.92 -1.47 -12.84
N ASP A 70 -20.34 -2.55 -13.36
CA ASP A 70 -20.75 -3.91 -13.00
C ASP A 70 -19.93 -4.45 -11.82
N SER A 71 -18.71 -3.94 -11.62
CA SER A 71 -17.79 -4.40 -10.59
C SER A 71 -17.99 -3.79 -9.20
N ARG A 72 -18.96 -2.88 -9.00
CA ARG A 72 -19.16 -2.10 -7.74
C ARG A 72 -19.07 -2.92 -6.46
N LYS A 73 -19.81 -4.03 -6.35
CA LYS A 73 -19.81 -4.86 -5.13
C LYS A 73 -18.47 -5.52 -4.88
N ARG A 74 -17.78 -5.96 -5.95
CA ARG A 74 -16.45 -6.58 -5.86
C ARG A 74 -15.41 -5.55 -5.48
N PHE A 75 -15.50 -4.35 -6.05
CA PHE A 75 -14.66 -3.21 -5.67
C PHE A 75 -14.84 -2.83 -4.19
N ILE A 76 -16.09 -2.74 -3.71
CA ILE A 76 -16.39 -2.51 -2.29
C ILE A 76 -15.72 -3.57 -1.42
N LEU A 77 -15.87 -4.85 -1.74
CA LEU A 77 -15.39 -5.98 -0.92
C LEU A 77 -13.85 -6.12 -0.90
N TYR A 78 -13.20 -5.94 -2.05
CA TYR A 78 -11.78 -6.24 -2.21
C TYR A 78 -10.87 -5.02 -2.13
N VAL A 79 -11.42 -3.81 -2.28
CA VAL A 79 -10.64 -2.57 -2.38
C VAL A 79 -11.18 -1.50 -1.43
N ALA A 80 -12.32 -0.88 -1.73
CA ALA A 80 -12.73 0.36 -1.09
C ALA A 80 -12.96 0.21 0.42
N SER A 81 -13.68 -0.82 0.88
CA SER A 81 -13.91 -1.02 2.32
C SER A 81 -12.61 -1.20 3.10
N ARG A 82 -11.64 -1.91 2.51
CA ARG A 82 -10.33 -2.18 3.11
C ARG A 82 -9.48 -0.93 3.17
N TYR A 83 -9.50 -0.13 2.10
CA TYR A 83 -8.82 1.15 2.03
C TYR A 83 -9.37 2.11 3.09
N LEU A 84 -10.68 2.34 3.09
CA LEU A 84 -11.32 3.28 4.00
C LEU A 84 -11.01 2.94 5.47
N VAL A 85 -11.18 1.67 5.86
CA VAL A 85 -11.07 1.27 7.26
C VAL A 85 -9.63 1.04 7.71
N ASN A 86 -8.80 0.36 6.91
CA ASN A 86 -7.48 -0.12 7.36
C ASN A 86 -6.31 0.70 6.84
N VAL A 87 -6.54 1.61 5.88
CA VAL A 87 -5.49 2.49 5.34
C VAL A 87 -5.79 3.95 5.68
N LYS A 88 -6.97 4.45 5.30
CA LYS A 88 -7.42 5.81 5.60
C LYS A 88 -7.81 5.98 7.08
N GLY A 89 -8.29 4.91 7.71
CA GLY A 89 -8.61 4.88 9.13
C GLY A 89 -9.92 5.59 9.50
N VAL A 90 -10.86 5.72 8.55
CA VAL A 90 -12.16 6.33 8.84
C VAL A 90 -13.02 5.41 9.71
N ASN A 91 -13.99 5.99 10.42
CA ASN A 91 -14.91 5.23 11.26
C ASN A 91 -15.94 4.45 10.41
N GLU A 92 -16.71 3.58 11.07
CA GLU A 92 -17.63 2.65 10.40
C GLU A 92 -18.82 3.36 9.74
N ASP A 93 -19.32 4.42 10.36
CA ASP A 93 -20.47 5.19 9.84
C ASP A 93 -20.06 6.00 8.60
N GLU A 94 -18.89 6.64 8.65
CA GLU A 94 -18.31 7.36 7.52
C GLU A 94 -18.02 6.40 6.35
N ALA A 95 -17.39 5.26 6.63
CA ALA A 95 -17.14 4.23 5.62
C ALA A 95 -18.44 3.72 4.99
N LEU A 96 -19.48 3.49 5.80
CA LEU A 96 -20.78 3.03 5.32
C LEU A 96 -21.40 4.05 4.36
N GLN A 97 -21.38 5.34 4.73
CA GLN A 97 -21.94 6.40 3.92
C GLN A 97 -21.18 6.55 2.60
N THR A 98 -19.84 6.58 2.63
CA THR A 98 -19.01 6.68 1.42
C THR A 98 -19.24 5.51 0.46
N LEU A 99 -19.32 4.27 0.98
CA LEU A 99 -19.55 3.09 0.13
C LEU A 99 -20.96 3.07 -0.46
N LYS A 100 -21.95 3.59 0.27
CA LYS A 100 -23.32 3.73 -0.22
C LYS A 100 -23.39 4.78 -1.34
N GLU A 101 -22.81 5.95 -1.13
CA GLU A 101 -22.72 7.01 -2.13
C GLU A 101 -22.02 6.53 -3.40
N PHE A 102 -20.86 5.87 -3.27
CA PHE A 102 -20.15 5.24 -4.39
C PHE A 102 -21.06 4.28 -5.17
N TYR A 103 -21.78 3.38 -4.50
CA TYR A 103 -22.59 2.36 -5.16
C TYR A 103 -23.70 2.98 -6.03
N TYR A 104 -24.29 4.08 -5.56
CA TYR A 104 -25.43 4.75 -6.19
C TYR A 104 -25.05 5.85 -7.18
N LYS A 105 -23.75 6.06 -7.47
CA LYS A 105 -23.29 6.97 -8.55
C LYS A 105 -23.91 6.63 -9.90
N LEU A 106 -23.97 5.35 -10.23
CA LEU A 106 -24.79 4.85 -11.33
C LEU A 106 -26.12 4.39 -10.71
N GLN A 107 -27.22 5.10 -11.02
CA GLN A 107 -28.56 4.94 -10.43
C GLN A 107 -29.25 3.59 -10.78
N SER A 108 -28.49 2.50 -10.83
CA SER A 108 -28.95 1.15 -11.15
C SER A 108 -28.59 0.16 -10.04
N GLY A 109 -29.48 -0.78 -9.77
CA GLY A 109 -29.26 -1.85 -8.77
C GLY A 109 -29.50 -1.44 -7.32
N LYS A 110 -29.26 -2.39 -6.41
CA LYS A 110 -29.47 -2.23 -4.97
C LYS A 110 -28.35 -2.88 -4.17
N VAL A 111 -27.92 -2.19 -3.12
CA VAL A 111 -27.02 -2.72 -2.09
C VAL A 111 -27.73 -2.65 -0.74
N TYR A 112 -27.59 -3.72 0.04
CA TYR A 112 -28.16 -3.77 1.39
C TYR A 112 -27.18 -3.15 2.37
N GLU A 113 -27.67 -2.27 3.25
CA GLU A 113 -26.84 -1.68 4.31
C GLU A 113 -26.30 -2.75 5.25
N SER A 114 -27.08 -3.79 5.56
CA SER A 114 -26.63 -4.93 6.37
C SER A 114 -25.43 -5.64 5.75
N TRP A 115 -25.39 -5.76 4.42
CA TRP A 115 -24.25 -6.31 3.72
C TRP A 115 -23.03 -5.40 3.82
N LEU A 116 -23.18 -4.08 3.63
CA LEU A 116 -22.08 -3.12 3.79
C LEU A 116 -21.50 -3.14 5.21
N LYS A 117 -22.36 -3.10 6.24
CA LYS A 117 -21.95 -3.18 7.65
C LYS A 117 -21.18 -4.48 7.94
N SER A 118 -21.66 -5.60 7.40
CA SER A 118 -20.97 -6.90 7.53
C SER A 118 -19.60 -6.89 6.87
N VAL A 119 -19.48 -6.32 5.67
CA VAL A 119 -18.20 -6.18 4.96
C VAL A 119 -17.23 -5.30 5.76
N ILE A 120 -17.65 -4.11 6.17
CA ILE A 120 -16.84 -3.15 6.95
C ILE A 120 -16.30 -3.82 8.23
N ASN A 121 -17.19 -4.44 9.02
CA ASN A 121 -16.80 -5.13 10.24
C ASN A 121 -15.84 -6.30 9.96
N GLY A 122 -16.12 -7.07 8.90
CA GLY A 122 -15.31 -8.20 8.48
C GLY A 122 -13.89 -7.80 8.07
N VAL A 123 -13.73 -6.71 7.31
CA VAL A 123 -12.41 -6.23 6.88
C VAL A 123 -11.64 -5.56 8.02
N LYS A 124 -12.34 -4.85 8.93
CA LYS A 124 -11.76 -4.24 10.12
C LYS A 124 -11.14 -5.29 11.04
N LYS A 125 -11.94 -6.28 11.44
CA LYS A 125 -11.52 -7.35 12.35
C LYS A 125 -10.32 -8.16 11.83
N LYS A 126 -10.24 -8.34 10.51
CA LYS A 126 -9.19 -9.15 9.86
C LYS A 126 -7.99 -8.31 9.40
N GLY A 127 -8.02 -6.98 9.52
CA GLY A 127 -6.94 -6.10 9.06
C GLY A 127 -6.61 -6.27 7.58
N LEU A 128 -7.61 -6.55 6.73
CA LEU A 128 -7.36 -6.86 5.31
C LEU A 128 -6.94 -5.60 4.54
N LEU A 129 -5.90 -5.74 3.71
CA LEU A 129 -5.44 -4.68 2.82
C LEU A 129 -6.18 -4.69 1.47
N PRO A 130 -6.37 -3.51 0.84
CA PRO A 130 -6.94 -3.40 -0.49
C PRO A 130 -6.09 -4.16 -1.52
N TRP A 131 -6.74 -4.75 -2.53
CA TRP A 131 -6.02 -5.33 -3.65
C TRP A 131 -5.27 -4.25 -4.44
N SER A 132 -4.05 -4.56 -4.86
CA SER A 132 -3.29 -3.72 -5.79
C SER A 132 -3.86 -3.82 -7.19
N LEU A 133 -3.63 -2.79 -8.03
CA LEU A 133 -4.03 -2.80 -9.44
C LEU A 133 -3.52 -4.05 -10.18
N LYS A 134 -2.26 -4.45 -9.94
CA LYS A 134 -1.69 -5.69 -10.50
C LYS A 134 -2.50 -6.93 -10.12
N ARG A 135 -2.89 -7.06 -8.85
CA ARG A 135 -3.71 -8.19 -8.40
C ARG A 135 -5.11 -8.17 -9.02
N ILE A 136 -5.67 -6.98 -9.22
CA ILE A 136 -6.97 -6.81 -9.87
C ILE A 136 -6.88 -7.21 -11.34
N GLU A 137 -5.86 -6.76 -12.06
CA GLU A 137 -5.57 -7.16 -13.45
C GLU A 137 -5.48 -8.69 -13.62
N GLU A 138 -4.78 -9.36 -12.70
CA GLU A 138 -4.60 -10.81 -12.73
C GLU A 138 -5.89 -11.60 -12.43
N ARG A 139 -6.77 -11.09 -11.56
CA ARG A 139 -7.91 -11.85 -11.00
C ARG A 139 -9.28 -11.41 -11.46
N ASP A 140 -9.43 -10.16 -11.88
CA ASP A 140 -10.71 -9.54 -12.22
C ASP A 140 -10.50 -8.48 -13.30
N LYS A 141 -10.30 -8.96 -14.53
CA LYS A 141 -10.06 -8.11 -15.71
C LYS A 141 -11.20 -7.13 -15.97
N GLU A 142 -12.43 -7.51 -15.65
CA GLU A 142 -13.59 -6.63 -15.79
C GLU A 142 -13.47 -5.43 -14.85
N MET A 143 -13.26 -5.67 -13.56
CA MET A 143 -13.05 -4.59 -12.58
C MET A 143 -11.82 -3.75 -12.94
N TYR A 144 -10.72 -4.38 -13.39
CA TYR A 144 -9.53 -3.67 -13.84
C TYR A 144 -9.85 -2.69 -14.97
N ASN A 145 -10.54 -3.16 -16.02
CA ASN A 145 -10.85 -2.36 -17.18
C ASN A 145 -11.77 -1.18 -16.83
N GLU A 146 -12.76 -1.38 -15.95
CA GLU A 146 -13.61 -0.28 -15.48
C GLU A 146 -12.80 0.77 -14.70
N ILE A 147 -11.94 0.34 -13.78
CA ILE A 147 -11.05 1.25 -13.03
C ILE A 147 -10.17 2.04 -14.00
N ILE A 148 -9.50 1.38 -14.93
CA ILE A 148 -8.61 2.06 -15.90
C ILE A 148 -9.39 3.05 -16.78
N ARG A 149 -10.63 2.73 -17.18
CA ARG A 149 -11.48 3.68 -17.93
C ARG A 149 -11.78 4.94 -17.11
N VAL A 150 -12.13 4.79 -15.84
CA VAL A 150 -12.35 5.93 -14.93
C VAL A 150 -11.09 6.78 -14.80
N LEU A 151 -9.94 6.14 -14.59
CA LEU A 151 -8.67 6.83 -14.40
C LEU A 151 -8.14 7.53 -15.66
N LYS A 152 -8.49 7.04 -16.86
CA LYS A 152 -8.10 7.67 -18.14
C LYS A 152 -9.00 8.83 -18.56
N ASN A 153 -10.25 8.84 -18.10
CA ASN A 153 -11.24 9.86 -18.45
C ASN A 153 -11.29 11.01 -17.42
N SER A 154 -10.36 11.02 -16.46
CA SER A 154 -10.21 12.02 -15.41
C SER A 154 -9.06 12.97 -15.73
#